data_AF-A0A7S3VN97-F1
#
_entry.id   AF-A0A7S3VN97-F1
#
_cell.length_a   1.000
_cell.length_b   1.000
_cell.length_c   1.000
_cell.angle_alpha   90.00
_cell.angle_beta   90.00
_cell.angle_gamma   90.00
#
_symmetry.space_group_name_H-M   'P 1'
#
loop_
_entity.id
_entity.type
_entity.pdbx_description
1 polymer ?
#
loop_
_entity_poly.entity_id
_entity_poly.type
_entity_poly.pdbx_seq_one_letter_code
_entity_poly.pdbx_strand_id
1 'polypeptide(L)'
;MSDGEEQLLLQNWASSPKQAWFKEAWLFLQRRGAHWWCKHFAVTYHLAELLRYHQQPQVRLIWEAMSEQMASCVACTNSYHNAKALYAEEFEPQAVASLLSAMQLLDAQRLEAWFALASPLPPGQAPPDKVLLT
;
A
#
# COMPACT_ATOMS: atom_id res chain seq x y z
N MET A 1 12.49 -2.45 -17.74
CA MET A 1 12.56 -3.92 -17.87
C MET A 1 11.65 -4.48 -16.80
N SER A 2 10.43 -4.93 -17.14
CA SER A 2 9.63 -5.65 -16.15
C SER A 2 10.33 -6.97 -15.87
N ASP A 3 10.67 -7.22 -14.61
CA ASP A 3 11.31 -8.46 -14.20
C ASP A 3 10.43 -9.65 -14.58
N GLY A 4 11.00 -10.66 -15.23
CA GLY A 4 10.27 -11.86 -15.64
C GLY A 4 9.56 -12.57 -14.47
N GLU A 5 10.05 -12.34 -13.25
CA GLU A 5 9.41 -12.77 -12.00
C GLU A 5 8.06 -12.10 -11.76
N GLU A 6 7.95 -10.78 -11.97
CA GLU A 6 6.69 -10.03 -11.81
C GLU A 6 5.64 -10.54 -12.80
N GLN A 7 6.06 -10.77 -14.04
CA GLN A 7 5.18 -11.25 -15.09
C GLN A 7 4.68 -12.68 -14.82
N LEU A 8 5.57 -13.56 -14.33
CA LEU A 8 5.19 -14.90 -13.90
C LEU A 8 4.20 -14.87 -12.73
N LEU A 9 4.43 -13.99 -11.76
CA LEU A 9 3.53 -13.85 -10.62
C LEU A 9 2.13 -13.37 -11.06
N LEU A 10 2.05 -12.41 -11.96
CA LEU A 10 0.78 -11.90 -12.50
C LEU A 10 0.05 -12.96 -13.33
N GLN A 11 0.76 -13.75 -14.15
CA GLN A 11 0.17 -14.87 -14.88
C GLN A 11 -0.46 -15.91 -13.95
N ASN A 12 0.12 -16.09 -12.76
CA ASN A 12 -0.34 -17.07 -11.77
C ASN A 12 -1.49 -16.58 -10.87
N TRP A 13 -1.89 -15.30 -10.97
CA TRP A 13 -2.95 -14.71 -10.13
C TRP A 13 -4.30 -15.43 -10.21
N ALA A 14 -4.69 -15.84 -11.42
CA ALA A 14 -5.97 -16.49 -11.67
C ALA A 14 -5.95 -18.00 -11.40
N SER A 15 -4.78 -18.64 -11.50
CA SER A 15 -4.63 -20.10 -11.47
C SER A 15 -4.14 -20.66 -10.14
N SER A 16 -3.53 -19.84 -9.29
CA SER A 16 -2.98 -20.28 -7.99
C SER A 16 -4.00 -20.19 -6.85
N PRO A 17 -3.88 -21.04 -5.81
CA PRO A 17 -4.57 -20.81 -4.54
C PRO A 17 -4.25 -19.39 -4.03
N LYS A 18 -5.28 -18.60 -3.70
CA LYS A 18 -5.12 -17.18 -3.37
C LYS A 18 -4.11 -16.93 -2.24
N GLN A 19 -4.13 -17.76 -1.19
CA GLN A 19 -3.18 -17.63 -0.08
C GLN A 19 -1.73 -17.84 -0.52
N ALA A 20 -1.46 -18.81 -1.39
CA ALA A 20 -0.12 -19.04 -1.92
C ALA A 20 0.33 -17.84 -2.77
N TRP A 21 -0.56 -17.32 -3.63
CA TRP A 21 -0.26 -16.15 -4.43
C TRP A 21 0.06 -14.92 -3.56
N PHE A 22 -0.75 -14.64 -2.53
CA PHE A 22 -0.51 -13.51 -1.63
C PHE A 22 0.83 -13.61 -0.91
N LYS A 23 1.22 -14.81 -0.48
CA LYS A 23 2.52 -15.05 0.13
C LYS A 23 3.66 -14.73 -0.84
N GLU A 24 3.58 -15.24 -2.07
CA GLU A 24 4.62 -15.00 -3.08
C GLU A 24 4.67 -13.53 -3.51
N ALA A 25 3.52 -12.86 -3.66
CA ALA A 25 3.44 -11.44 -3.97
C ALA A 25 4.06 -10.58 -2.87
N TRP A 26 3.79 -10.89 -1.60
CA TRP A 26 4.41 -10.23 -0.47
C TRP A 26 5.93 -10.40 -0.49
N LEU A 27 6.43 -11.63 -0.65
CA LEU A 27 7.87 -11.91 -0.71
C LEU A 27 8.55 -11.23 -1.90
N PHE A 28 7.89 -11.20 -3.06
CA PHE A 28 8.36 -10.47 -4.23
C PHE A 28 8.55 -8.99 -3.90
N LEU A 29 7.51 -8.31 -3.38
CA LEU A 29 7.59 -6.89 -3.05
C LEU A 29 8.65 -6.59 -2.00
N GLN A 30 8.78 -7.42 -0.96
CA GLN A 30 9.85 -7.29 0.04
C GLN A 30 11.25 -7.32 -0.60
N ARG A 31 11.49 -8.20 -1.58
CA ARG A 31 12.78 -8.23 -2.32
C ARG A 31 13.02 -6.97 -3.16
N ARG A 32 11.97 -6.26 -3.57
CA ARG A 32 12.05 -5.03 -4.38
C ARG A 32 12.24 -3.75 -3.56
N GLY A 33 12.09 -3.82 -2.24
CA GLY A 33 12.38 -2.70 -1.34
C GLY A 33 11.25 -1.67 -1.32
N ALA A 34 11.39 -0.55 -2.02
CA ALA A 34 10.44 0.56 -2.00
C ALA A 34 9.77 0.79 -3.37
N HIS A 35 8.83 1.73 -3.42
CA HIS A 35 8.09 2.11 -4.63
C HIS A 35 7.17 1.02 -5.22
N TRP A 36 6.63 0.12 -4.40
CA TRP A 36 5.69 -0.93 -4.80
C TRP A 36 4.51 -0.39 -5.60
N TRP A 37 3.84 0.64 -5.08
CA TRP A 37 2.68 1.24 -5.74
C TRP A 37 2.99 1.79 -7.14
N CYS A 38 4.12 2.49 -7.35
CA CYS A 38 4.39 3.15 -8.62
C CYS A 38 5.27 2.36 -9.58
N LYS A 39 6.04 1.37 -9.11
CA LYS A 39 6.90 0.51 -9.95
C LYS A 39 6.38 -0.90 -10.15
N HIS A 40 5.64 -1.43 -9.17
CA HIS A 40 5.07 -2.79 -9.18
C HIS A 40 3.56 -2.73 -8.98
N PHE A 41 2.92 -1.81 -9.71
CA PHE A 41 1.52 -1.45 -9.51
C PHE A 41 0.60 -2.67 -9.61
N ALA A 42 0.75 -3.53 -10.62
CA ALA A 42 -0.15 -4.66 -10.84
C ALA A 42 -0.10 -5.69 -9.69
N VAL A 43 1.10 -6.00 -9.18
CA VAL A 43 1.24 -6.90 -8.03
C VAL A 43 0.70 -6.25 -6.76
N THR A 44 1.04 -4.98 -6.53
CA THR A 44 0.59 -4.22 -5.36
C THR A 44 -0.92 -4.05 -5.35
N TYR A 45 -1.51 -3.79 -6.51
CA TYR A 45 -2.95 -3.70 -6.74
C TYR A 45 -3.62 -4.96 -6.24
N HIS A 46 -3.29 -6.14 -6.79
CA HIS A 46 -3.87 -7.40 -6.36
C HIS A 46 -3.60 -7.75 -4.89
N LEU A 47 -2.40 -7.47 -4.37
CA LEU A 47 -2.09 -7.69 -2.95
C LEU A 47 -2.95 -6.81 -2.03
N ALA A 48 -3.32 -5.60 -2.46
CA ALA A 48 -4.16 -4.69 -1.70
C ALA A 48 -5.56 -5.23 -1.44
N GLU A 49 -6.01 -6.26 -2.17
CA GLU A 49 -7.28 -6.95 -1.83
C GLU A 49 -7.31 -7.46 -0.38
N LEU A 50 -6.15 -7.80 0.20
CA LEU A 50 -6.03 -8.23 1.59
C LEU A 50 -6.47 -7.17 2.59
N LEU A 51 -6.44 -5.88 2.23
CA LEU A 51 -6.79 -4.77 3.12
C LEU A 51 -8.24 -4.84 3.60
N ARG A 52 -9.12 -5.59 2.91
CA ARG A 52 -10.47 -5.92 3.44
C ARG A 52 -10.42 -6.60 4.81
N TYR A 53 -9.30 -7.25 5.15
CA TYR A 53 -9.04 -7.92 6.42
C TYR A 53 -8.03 -7.16 7.29
N HIS A 54 -7.93 -5.82 7.18
CA HIS A 54 -7.00 -4.96 7.92
C HIS A 54 -6.98 -5.15 9.44
N GLN A 55 -8.02 -5.74 10.02
CA GLN A 55 -8.04 -6.07 11.44
C GLN A 55 -7.06 -7.19 11.81
N GLN A 56 -6.69 -8.06 10.86
CA GLN A 56 -5.74 -9.15 11.07
C GLN A 56 -4.30 -8.62 11.20
N PRO A 57 -3.52 -9.07 12.19
CA PRO A 57 -2.16 -8.58 12.43
C PRO A 57 -1.24 -8.64 11.20
N GLN A 58 -1.32 -9.74 10.43
CA GLN A 58 -0.48 -9.94 9.24
C GLN A 58 -0.80 -8.93 8.14
N VAL A 59 -2.07 -8.53 7.99
CA VAL A 59 -2.49 -7.54 7.00
C VAL A 59 -2.07 -6.13 7.43
N ARG A 60 -2.03 -5.85 8.74
CA ARG A 60 -1.49 -4.57 9.25
C ARG A 60 -0.03 -4.39 8.90
N LEU A 61 0.78 -5.45 9.01
CA LEU A 61 2.20 -5.40 8.59
C LEU A 61 2.35 -5.09 7.09
N ILE A 62 1.46 -5.65 6.25
CA ILE A 62 1.44 -5.35 4.82
C ILE A 62 1.07 -3.88 4.59
N TRP A 63 0.05 -3.39 5.27
CA TRP A 63 -0.36 -1.98 5.18
C TRP A 63 0.75 -1.04 5.65
N GLU A 64 1.38 -1.30 6.78
CA GLU A 64 2.48 -0.49 7.32
C GLU A 64 3.56 -0.30 6.25
N ALA A 65 4.06 -1.40 5.66
CA ALA A 65 5.06 -1.33 4.61
C ALA A 65 4.59 -0.61 3.35
N MET A 66 3.32 -0.79 2.93
CA MET A 66 2.74 -0.05 1.80
C MET A 66 2.67 1.46 2.10
N SER A 67 2.28 1.82 3.32
CA SER A 67 2.05 3.20 3.75
C SER A 67 3.34 4.00 3.93
N GLU A 68 4.42 3.36 4.37
CA GLU A 68 5.76 3.98 4.47
C GLU A 68 6.24 4.51 3.11
N GLN A 69 5.91 3.79 2.04
CA GLN A 69 6.27 4.18 0.68
C GLN A 69 5.43 5.35 0.18
N MET A 70 4.16 5.42 0.60
CA MET A 70 3.28 6.57 0.31
C MET A 70 3.74 7.82 1.06
N ALA A 71 4.28 7.67 2.29
CA ALA A 71 4.81 8.79 3.07
C ALA A 71 6.06 9.44 2.43
N SER A 72 6.83 8.66 1.66
CA SER A 72 8.08 9.11 1.03
C SER A 72 7.98 9.37 -0.49
N CYS A 73 6.86 9.00 -1.13
CA CYS A 73 6.71 9.10 -2.58
C CYS A 73 5.29 9.52 -3.00
N VAL A 74 5.18 10.70 -3.62
CA VAL A 74 3.92 11.21 -4.20
C VAL A 74 3.37 10.28 -5.29
N ALA A 75 4.23 9.69 -6.12
CA ALA A 75 3.78 8.74 -7.15
C ALA A 75 3.15 7.48 -6.52
N CYS A 76 3.65 6.99 -5.38
CA CYS A 76 3.02 5.88 -4.66
C CYS A 76 1.64 6.27 -4.14
N THR A 77 1.50 7.49 -3.59
CA THR A 77 0.20 8.01 -3.14
C THR A 77 -0.80 8.13 -4.31
N ASN A 78 -0.37 8.68 -5.45
CA ASN A 78 -1.22 8.78 -6.63
C ASN A 78 -1.64 7.40 -7.16
N SER A 79 -0.70 6.45 -7.23
CA SER A 79 -0.99 5.06 -7.63
C SER A 79 -1.96 4.37 -6.67
N TYR A 80 -1.84 4.60 -5.36
CA TYR A 80 -2.79 4.09 -4.37
C TYR A 80 -4.22 4.62 -4.61
N HIS A 81 -4.37 5.93 -4.82
CA HIS A 81 -5.67 6.52 -5.12
C HIS A 81 -6.23 6.03 -6.46
N ASN A 82 -5.37 5.84 -7.46
CA ASN A 82 -5.75 5.23 -8.73
C ASN A 82 -6.25 3.79 -8.55
N ALA A 83 -5.56 2.97 -7.74
CA ALA A 83 -6.02 1.62 -7.41
C ALA A 83 -7.41 1.65 -6.77
N LYS A 84 -7.65 2.56 -5.82
CA LYS A 84 -8.98 2.71 -5.20
C LYS A 84 -10.05 3.07 -6.23
N ALA A 85 -9.75 3.93 -7.20
CA ALA A 85 -10.68 4.28 -8.27
C ALA A 85 -10.96 3.08 -9.20
N LEU A 86 -9.92 2.34 -9.60
CA LEU A 86 -10.05 1.13 -10.41
C LEU A 86 -10.91 0.08 -9.72
N TYR A 87 -10.72 -0.14 -8.42
CA TYR A 87 -11.58 -1.07 -7.67
C TYR A 87 -13.06 -0.67 -7.70
N ALA A 88 -13.36 0.63 -7.69
CA ALA A 88 -14.72 1.14 -7.73
C ALA A 88 -15.34 1.06 -9.15
N GLU A 89 -14.52 1.04 -10.19
CA GLU A 89 -14.94 0.95 -11.60
C GLU A 89 -15.06 -0.50 -12.08
N GLU A 90 -14.12 -1.36 -11.70
CA GLU A 90 -13.99 -2.73 -12.24
C GLU A 90 -14.91 -3.76 -11.58
N PHE A 91 -15.46 -3.46 -10.39
CA PHE A 91 -16.18 -4.44 -9.59
C PHE A 91 -17.53 -3.92 -9.09
N GLU A 92 -18.48 -4.85 -8.91
CA GLU A 92 -19.78 -4.56 -8.33
C GLU A 92 -19.63 -3.92 -6.94
N PRO A 93 -20.37 -2.83 -6.64
CA PRO A 93 -20.20 -2.06 -5.40
C PRO A 93 -20.24 -2.92 -4.13
N GLN A 94 -21.14 -3.90 -4.05
CA GLN A 94 -21.27 -4.76 -2.88
C GLN A 94 -20.04 -5.67 -2.68
N ALA A 95 -19.39 -6.09 -3.77
CA ALA A 95 -18.22 -6.97 -3.71
C ALA A 95 -16.97 -6.25 -3.19
N VAL A 96 -16.83 -4.95 -3.48
CA VAL A 96 -15.66 -4.14 -3.11
C VAL A 96 -15.90 -3.16 -1.97
N ALA A 97 -17.13 -3.01 -1.48
CA ALA A 97 -17.47 -2.06 -0.41
C ALA A 97 -16.57 -2.20 0.82
N SER A 98 -16.28 -3.43 1.25
CA SER A 98 -15.41 -3.69 2.40
C SER A 98 -13.96 -3.27 2.15
N LEU A 99 -13.44 -3.51 0.95
CA LEU A 99 -12.10 -3.12 0.54
C LEU A 99 -11.98 -1.59 0.42
N LEU A 100 -12.90 -0.93 -0.28
CA LEU A 100 -12.89 0.52 -0.46
C LEU A 100 -13.01 1.27 0.86
N SER A 101 -13.85 0.77 1.78
CA SER A 101 -13.98 1.30 3.13
C SER A 101 -12.68 1.14 3.92
N ALA A 102 -12.05 -0.04 3.84
CA ALA A 102 -10.76 -0.27 4.49
C ALA A 102 -9.67 0.65 3.93
N MET A 103 -9.55 0.77 2.61
CA MET A 103 -8.60 1.69 1.97
C MET A 103 -8.83 3.14 2.41
N GLN A 104 -10.08 3.60 2.46
CA GLN A 104 -10.38 4.95 2.93
C GLN A 104 -9.98 5.15 4.40
N LEU A 105 -10.32 4.20 5.27
CA LEU A 105 -10.00 4.27 6.70
C LEU A 105 -8.49 4.28 6.93
N LEU A 106 -7.77 3.36 6.30
CA LEU A 106 -6.32 3.21 6.45
C LEU A 106 -5.56 4.45 5.95
N ASP A 107 -5.99 5.04 4.84
CA ASP A 107 -5.38 6.27 4.33
C ASP A 107 -5.66 7.48 5.22
N ALA A 108 -6.87 7.59 5.78
CA ALA A 108 -7.18 8.62 6.77
C ALA A 108 -6.28 8.50 8.02
N GLN A 109 -6.08 7.28 8.54
CA GLN A 109 -5.17 7.02 9.66
C GLN A 109 -3.72 7.39 9.33
N ARG A 110 -3.25 7.09 8.11
CA ARG A 110 -1.92 7.49 7.63
C ARG A 110 -1.75 9.01 7.63
N LEU A 111 -2.74 9.73 7.13
CA LEU A 111 -2.71 11.19 7.11
C LEU A 111 -2.78 11.78 8.52
N GLU A 112 -3.62 11.23 9.40
CA GLU A 112 -3.71 11.63 10.80
C GLU A 112 -2.36 11.48 11.53
N ALA A 113 -1.68 10.33 11.35
CA ALA A 113 -0.35 10.11 11.89
C ALA A 113 0.68 11.13 11.35
N TRP A 114 0.61 11.44 10.05
CA TRP A 114 1.49 12.45 9.45
C TRP A 114 1.27 13.85 10.04
N PHE A 115 0.01 14.28 10.21
CA PHE A 115 -0.33 15.56 10.84
C PHE A 115 0.06 15.61 12.33
N ALA A 116 -0.07 14.51 13.06
CA ALA A 116 0.36 14.43 14.46
C ALA A 116 1.88 14.63 14.59
N LEU A 117 2.67 14.09 13.67
CA LEU A 117 4.13 14.29 13.61
C LEU A 117 4.52 15.70 13.14
N ALA A 118 3.70 16.31 12.28
CA ALA A 118 3.91 17.66 11.74
C ALA A 118 3.44 18.79 12.68
N SER A 119 2.81 18.47 13.82
CA SER A 119 2.41 19.48 14.80
C SER A 119 3.64 20.18 15.37
N PRO A 120 3.63 21.54 15.46
CA PRO A 120 4.81 22.28 15.89
C PRO A 120 5.21 21.85 17.30
N LEU A 121 6.52 21.66 17.48
CA LEU A 121 7.11 21.43 18.79
C LEU A 121 6.61 22.49 19.77
N PRO A 122 6.33 22.12 21.05
CA PRO A 122 6.05 23.11 22.07
C PRO A 122 7.19 24.13 22.13
N PRO A 123 6.89 25.41 22.43
CA PRO A 123 7.89 26.47 22.43
C PRO A 123 9.06 26.09 23.35
N GLY A 124 10.27 25.99 22.77
CA GLY A 124 11.50 25.68 23.50
C GLY A 124 12.17 24.33 23.15
N GLN A 125 11.61 23.51 22.25
CA GLN A 125 12.30 22.31 21.75
C GLN A 125 12.88 22.53 20.35
N ALA A 126 14.16 22.17 20.18
CA ALA A 126 14.83 22.20 18.89
C ALA A 126 14.33 21.03 18.01
N PRO A 127 14.18 21.24 16.69
CA PRO A 127 13.82 20.16 15.77
C PRO A 127 14.90 19.08 15.77
N PRO A 128 14.54 17.79 15.68
CA PRO A 128 15.51 16.72 15.51
C PRO A 128 16.26 16.91 14.18
N ASP A 129 17.58 16.71 14.19
CA ASP A 129 18.56 16.96 13.11
C ASP A 129 18.32 16.22 11.76
N LYS A 130 17.16 15.60 11.56
CA LYS A 130 16.85 14.82 10.35
C LYS A 130 15.52 15.21 9.73
N VAL A 131 15.42 16.48 9.32
CA VAL A 131 14.54 16.86 8.21
C VAL A 131 15.34 17.74 7.25
N LEU A 132 16.38 17.15 6.66
CA LEU A 132 16.98 17.66 5.43
C LEU A 132 16.44 16.80 4.29
N LEU A 133 15.36 17.30 3.68
CA LEU A 133 14.91 16.87 2.37
C LEU A 133 15.95 17.38 1.35
N THR A 134 16.80 16.47 0.86
CA THR A 134 17.56 16.62 -0.40
C THR A 134 17.21 15.46 -1.31
#